data_AF-A0A8S0VRW5-F1
#
_entry.id   AF-A0A8S0VRW5-F1
#
_cell.length_a   1.000
_cell.length_b   1.000
_cell.length_c   1.000
_cell.angle_alpha   90.00
_cell.angle_beta   90.00
_cell.angle_gamma   90.00
#
_symmetry.space_group_name_H-M   'P 1'
#
loop_
_entity.id
_entity.type
_entity.pdbx_description
1 polymer ?
#
loop_
_entity_poly.entity_id
_entity_poly.type
_entity_poly.pdbx_seq_one_letter_code
_entity_poly.pdbx_strand_id
1 'polypeptide(L)'
;MLARSAGFRPATTFRRGLQLPRRPIHLSTPRLQQLRPNGWIGKLRYRPDGKQRSKLVGAAFGTLLLFNAITLFTMDDLVEDSEIALGLLASIIYLQKADMGYEHVNFDDSISTLSYFKILYQSFSRLPWEEVDELFKDLTRLMKAGGSKNNAEGEAHRIMRTAAEQIHHAFQDLNQESISNSANYILIVMRDALEALIDLVQDSEDEDSDTKYTFQLIRDSSKKDPGAVLKDYESLG
;
A
#
# COMPACT_ATOMS: atom_id res chain seq x y z
N MET A 1 55.42 86.62 -36.04
CA MET A 1 54.20 86.19 -36.75
C MET A 1 53.08 87.14 -36.39
N LEU A 2 52.56 87.85 -37.40
CA LEU A 2 51.21 88.45 -37.57
C LEU A 2 50.57 89.10 -36.33
N ALA A 3 50.57 90.44 -36.19
CA ALA A 3 49.60 91.39 -36.79
C ALA A 3 48.13 91.02 -36.44
N ARG A 4 47.22 91.88 -35.94
CA ARG A 4 46.93 93.26 -36.36
C ARG A 4 45.81 93.83 -35.45
N SER A 5 46.01 95.08 -35.00
CA SER A 5 45.06 96.20 -34.85
C SER A 5 43.56 96.00 -34.52
N ALA A 6 43.11 96.81 -33.52
CA ALA A 6 41.95 97.74 -33.50
C ALA A 6 40.56 97.20 -33.92
N GLY A 7 39.42 97.57 -33.34
CA GLY A 7 39.02 98.65 -32.44
C GLY A 7 37.48 98.83 -32.60
N PHE A 8 36.84 99.41 -31.58
CA PHE A 8 35.48 99.98 -31.56
C PHE A 8 34.21 99.08 -31.62
N ARG A 9 33.31 99.36 -30.65
CA ARG A 9 31.90 98.93 -30.42
C ARG A 9 30.94 99.47 -31.54
N PRO A 10 29.64 99.06 -31.72
CA PRO A 10 28.63 98.85 -30.66
C PRO A 10 27.48 97.83 -30.94
N ALA A 11 26.49 97.88 -30.05
CA ALA A 11 25.33 97.02 -29.84
C ALA A 11 24.37 96.82 -31.02
N THR A 12 23.78 95.62 -31.09
CA THR A 12 22.43 95.40 -31.60
C THR A 12 21.68 94.41 -30.70
N THR A 13 20.53 94.90 -30.25
CA THR A 13 19.43 94.18 -29.60
C THR A 13 18.83 93.12 -30.52
N PHE A 14 18.24 92.05 -29.99
CA PHE A 14 16.81 91.71 -30.18
C PHE A 14 16.43 90.32 -29.63
N ARG A 15 15.52 90.36 -28.65
CA ARG A 15 14.45 89.40 -28.32
C ARG A 15 14.75 87.89 -28.29
N ARG A 16 14.93 87.40 -27.06
CA ARG A 16 14.43 86.07 -26.63
C ARG A 16 12.92 86.00 -26.86
N GLY A 17 12.50 85.41 -27.97
CA GLY A 17 11.14 84.93 -28.17
C GLY A 17 10.95 83.62 -27.41
N LEU A 18 9.89 83.57 -26.60
CA LEU A 18 9.38 82.40 -25.88
C LEU A 18 9.24 81.19 -26.82
N GLN A 19 10.19 80.25 -26.77
CA GLN A 19 9.97 78.90 -27.30
C GLN A 19 9.20 78.11 -26.24
N LEU A 20 7.89 77.98 -26.42
CA LEU A 20 7.12 76.97 -25.71
C LEU A 20 7.66 75.57 -26.08
N PRO A 21 7.86 74.66 -25.12
CA PRO A 21 8.25 73.30 -25.44
C PRO A 21 7.07 72.57 -26.10
N ARG A 22 7.18 72.31 -27.41
CA ARG A 22 6.33 71.34 -28.10
C ARG A 22 6.61 69.96 -27.49
N ARG A 23 5.69 69.46 -26.67
CA ARG A 23 5.66 68.06 -26.26
C ARG A 23 5.53 67.19 -27.51
N PRO A 24 6.40 66.19 -27.74
CA PRO A 24 6.15 65.20 -28.78
C PRO A 24 4.95 64.37 -28.34
N ILE A 25 3.89 64.38 -29.14
CA ILE A 25 2.80 63.41 -29.02
C ILE A 25 3.41 62.06 -29.38
N HIS A 26 3.73 61.26 -28.37
CA HIS A 26 4.03 59.85 -28.57
C HIS A 26 2.78 59.20 -29.18
N LEU A 27 2.83 58.89 -30.47
CA LEU A 27 1.93 57.93 -31.07
C LEU A 27 2.14 56.60 -30.32
N SER A 28 1.20 56.26 -29.44
CA SER A 28 1.08 54.90 -28.96
C SER A 28 0.69 54.03 -30.17
N THR A 29 1.66 53.33 -30.75
CA THR A 29 1.37 52.19 -31.64
C THR A 29 0.33 51.30 -30.95
N PRO A 30 -0.77 50.91 -31.61
CA PRO A 30 -1.73 50.01 -31.01
C PRO A 30 -0.99 48.71 -30.69
N ARG A 31 -0.87 48.38 -29.40
CA ARG A 31 -0.45 47.04 -28.99
C ARG A 31 -1.46 46.10 -29.64
N LEU A 32 -1.00 45.25 -30.56
CA LEU A 32 -1.71 44.05 -30.97
C LEU A 32 -2.12 43.32 -29.70
N GLN A 33 -3.38 43.51 -29.28
CA GLN A 33 -4.02 42.66 -28.31
C GLN A 33 -4.11 41.30 -29.01
N GLN A 34 -3.15 40.43 -28.72
CA GLN A 34 -3.22 39.05 -29.17
C GLN A 34 -4.55 38.51 -28.65
N LEU A 35 -5.47 38.25 -29.58
CA LEU A 35 -6.79 37.72 -29.29
C LEU A 35 -6.60 36.46 -28.44
N ARG A 36 -7.06 36.52 -27.19
CA ARG A 36 -7.02 35.38 -26.29
C ARG A 36 -7.88 34.28 -26.92
N PRO A 37 -7.36 33.07 -27.19
CA PRO A 37 -8.22 31.97 -27.60
C PRO A 37 -9.21 31.67 -26.47
N ASN A 38 -10.51 31.75 -26.75
CA ASN A 38 -11.54 31.44 -25.77
C ASN A 38 -11.52 29.94 -25.47
N GLY A 39 -11.16 29.58 -24.24
CA GLY A 39 -11.07 28.20 -23.78
C GLY A 39 -10.16 28.03 -22.57
N TRP A 40 -10.19 26.85 -21.95
CA TRP A 40 -9.38 26.51 -20.77
C TRP A 40 -7.88 26.66 -21.06
N ILE A 41 -7.45 26.30 -22.27
CA ILE A 41 -6.06 26.44 -22.74
C ILE A 41 -5.64 27.93 -22.80
N GLY A 42 -6.56 28.81 -23.20
CA GLY A 42 -6.34 30.27 -23.19
C GLY A 42 -6.33 30.89 -21.80
N LYS A 43 -6.97 30.26 -20.81
CA LYS A 43 -6.83 30.61 -19.39
C LYS A 43 -5.50 30.14 -18.80
N LEU A 44 -5.01 28.99 -19.24
CA LEU A 44 -3.74 28.40 -18.77
C LEU A 44 -2.51 29.13 -19.34
N ARG A 45 -2.52 29.52 -20.61
CA ARG A 45 -1.37 30.16 -21.28
C ARG A 45 -1.28 31.67 -21.13
N TYR A 46 -2.39 32.37 -20.84
CA TYR A 46 -2.44 33.84 -20.83
C TYR A 46 -2.90 34.39 -19.47
N ARG A 47 -2.32 35.52 -19.05
CA ARG A 47 -2.80 36.29 -17.87
C ARG A 47 -4.14 36.96 -18.20
N PRO A 48 -4.91 37.40 -17.17
CA PRO A 48 -6.11 38.22 -17.38
C PRO A 48 -5.84 39.45 -18.26
N ASP A 49 -4.64 40.01 -18.16
CA ASP A 49 -4.15 41.16 -18.95
C ASP A 49 -3.79 40.82 -20.42
N GLY A 50 -4.07 39.59 -20.89
CA GLY A 50 -3.82 39.17 -22.27
C GLY A 50 -2.36 38.85 -22.61
N LYS A 51 -1.40 39.09 -21.72
CA LYS A 51 0.01 38.71 -21.91
C LYS A 51 0.22 37.21 -21.71
N GLN A 52 1.10 36.61 -22.51
CA GLN A 52 1.52 35.21 -22.31
C GLN A 52 2.13 35.03 -20.91
N ARG A 53 1.74 33.96 -20.21
CA ARG A 53 2.37 33.54 -18.94
C ARG A 53 3.76 32.98 -19.25
N SER A 54 4.69 33.15 -18.30
CA SER A 54 6.06 32.67 -18.44
C SER A 54 6.10 31.15 -18.60
N LYS A 55 6.77 30.68 -19.65
CA LYS A 55 6.94 29.24 -19.94
C LYS A 55 7.70 28.53 -18.83
N LEU A 56 8.67 29.20 -18.20
CA LEU A 56 9.45 28.65 -17.08
C LEU A 56 8.59 28.43 -15.84
N VAL A 57 7.69 29.37 -15.54
CA VAL A 57 6.77 29.22 -14.40
C VAL A 57 5.74 28.12 -14.67
N GLY A 58 5.28 27.99 -15.91
CA GLY A 58 4.42 26.87 -16.32
C GLY A 58 5.12 25.51 -16.24
N ALA A 59 6.39 25.44 -16.67
CA ALA A 59 7.21 24.25 -16.53
C ALA A 59 7.44 23.88 -15.06
N ALA A 60 7.81 24.86 -14.21
CA ALA A 60 8.00 24.65 -12.78
C ALA A 60 6.71 24.16 -12.07
N PHE A 61 5.56 24.72 -12.45
CA PHE A 61 4.27 24.27 -11.93
C PHE A 61 3.91 22.86 -12.42
N GLY A 62 4.17 22.56 -13.71
CA GLY A 62 3.97 21.24 -14.28
C GLY A 62 4.87 20.18 -13.64
N THR A 63 6.14 20.50 -13.39
CA THR A 63 7.07 19.60 -12.68
C THR A 63 6.65 19.39 -11.23
N LEU A 64 6.14 20.42 -10.56
CA LEU A 64 5.60 20.28 -9.20
C LEU A 64 4.37 19.37 -9.18
N LEU A 65 3.44 19.52 -10.13
CA LEU A 65 2.28 18.64 -10.24
C LEU A 65 2.67 17.20 -10.55
N LEU A 66 3.61 17.01 -11.49
CA LEU A 66 4.11 15.68 -11.83
C LEU A 66 4.82 15.04 -10.64
N PHE A 67 5.68 15.79 -9.95
CA PHE A 67 6.36 15.32 -8.74
C PHE A 67 5.34 14.90 -7.68
N ASN A 68 4.32 15.74 -7.43
CA ASN A 68 3.29 15.43 -6.44
C ASN A 68 2.48 14.18 -6.84
N ALA A 69 2.14 14.02 -8.12
CA ALA A 69 1.46 12.82 -8.63
C ALA A 69 2.31 11.56 -8.48
N ILE A 70 3.61 11.63 -8.77
CA ILE A 70 4.55 10.52 -8.56
C ILE A 70 4.65 10.20 -7.07
N THR A 71 4.80 11.22 -6.22
CA THR A 71 4.88 11.03 -4.76
C THR A 71 3.61 10.37 -4.22
N LEU A 72 2.42 10.79 -4.66
CA LEU A 72 1.16 10.16 -4.27
C LEU A 72 1.12 8.69 -4.71
N PHE A 73 1.55 8.39 -5.93
CA PHE A 73 1.59 7.02 -6.44
C PHE A 73 2.54 6.14 -5.61
N THR A 74 3.76 6.62 -5.34
CA THR A 74 4.73 5.87 -4.53
C THR A 74 4.34 5.75 -3.06
N MET A 75 3.56 6.70 -2.53
CA MET A 75 3.05 6.62 -1.16
C MET A 75 1.92 5.62 -1.03
N ASP A 76 1.15 5.38 -2.09
CA ASP A 76 0.08 4.38 -2.09
C ASP A 76 0.68 2.98 -1.91
N ASP A 77 1.68 2.63 -2.74
CA ASP A 77 2.43 1.38 -2.62
C ASP A 77 3.05 1.21 -1.22
N LEU A 78 3.66 2.28 -0.69
CA LEU A 78 4.28 2.25 0.65
C LEU A 78 3.25 2.05 1.78
N VAL A 79 2.05 2.63 1.63
CA VAL A 79 0.98 2.48 2.61
C VAL A 79 0.46 1.05 2.58
N GLU A 80 0.21 0.49 1.40
CA GLU A 80 -0.23 -0.90 1.25
C GLU A 80 0.77 -1.88 1.88
N ASP A 81 2.07 -1.74 1.56
CA ASP A 81 3.13 -2.54 2.17
C ASP A 81 3.16 -2.40 3.70
N SER A 82 2.97 -1.17 4.20
CA SER A 82 2.98 -0.91 5.64
C SER A 82 1.76 -1.52 6.35
N GLU A 83 0.59 -1.50 5.73
CA GLU A 83 -0.63 -2.11 6.26
C GLU A 83 -0.51 -3.63 6.32
N ILE A 84 0.09 -4.24 5.29
CA ILE A 84 0.37 -5.68 5.27
C ILE A 84 1.37 -6.03 6.37
N ALA A 85 2.48 -5.31 6.49
CA ALA A 85 3.49 -5.55 7.52
C ALA A 85 2.93 -5.37 8.94
N LEU A 86 2.14 -4.33 9.17
CA LEU A 86 1.46 -4.09 10.45
C LEU A 86 0.43 -5.19 10.75
N GLY A 87 -0.30 -5.64 9.73
CA GLY A 87 -1.25 -6.75 9.85
C GLY A 87 -0.56 -8.05 10.24
N LEU A 88 0.57 -8.39 9.59
CA LEU A 88 1.37 -9.56 9.95
C LEU A 88 1.93 -9.46 11.37
N LEU A 89 2.48 -8.31 11.74
CA LEU A 89 2.98 -8.08 13.10
C LEU A 89 1.87 -8.26 14.15
N ALA A 90 0.68 -7.72 13.90
CA ALA A 90 -0.47 -7.90 14.78
C ALA A 90 -0.85 -9.38 14.91
N SER A 91 -0.93 -10.12 13.80
CA SER A 91 -1.22 -11.56 13.80
C SER A 91 -0.19 -12.36 14.61
N ILE A 92 1.11 -12.05 14.48
CA ILE A 92 2.17 -12.71 15.27
C ILE A 92 2.00 -12.43 16.76
N ILE A 93 1.68 -11.19 17.14
CA ILE A 93 1.47 -10.80 18.54
C ILE A 93 0.27 -11.56 19.13
N TYR A 94 -0.84 -11.65 18.40
CA TYR A 94 -2.01 -12.40 18.85
C TYR A 94 -1.72 -13.90 18.94
N LEU A 95 -0.97 -14.44 17.99
CA LEU A 95 -0.58 -15.85 17.99
C LEU A 95 0.38 -16.17 19.14
N GLN A 96 1.34 -15.29 19.43
CA GLN A 96 2.23 -15.42 20.59
C GLN A 96 1.43 -15.39 21.90
N LYS A 97 0.41 -14.52 22.00
CA LYS A 97 -0.49 -14.49 23.16
C LYS A 97 -1.26 -15.80 23.32
N ALA A 98 -1.71 -16.41 22.22
CA ALA A 98 -2.34 -17.72 22.25
C ALA A 98 -1.34 -18.83 22.66
N ASP A 99 -0.11 -18.75 22.16
CA ASP A 99 0.96 -19.71 22.44
C ASP A 99 1.43 -19.71 23.90
N MET A 100 1.23 -18.62 24.64
CA MET A 100 1.43 -18.61 26.10
C MET A 100 0.60 -19.68 26.84
N GLY A 101 -0.49 -20.16 26.23
CA GLY A 101 -1.32 -21.25 26.76
C GLY A 101 -0.81 -22.65 26.46
N TYR A 102 0.26 -22.81 25.67
CA TYR A 102 0.75 -24.10 25.16
C TYR A 102 1.00 -25.12 26.29
N GLU A 103 1.66 -24.72 27.37
CA GLU A 103 2.02 -25.60 28.50
C GLU A 103 0.79 -26.18 29.23
N HIS A 104 -0.38 -25.58 29.06
CA HIS A 104 -1.62 -26.01 29.72
C HIS A 104 -2.47 -26.94 28.85
N VAL A 105 -2.06 -27.20 27.60
CA VAL A 105 -2.81 -28.04 26.66
C VAL A 105 -2.35 -29.49 26.76
N ASN A 106 -3.32 -30.40 26.90
CA ASN A 106 -3.04 -31.83 26.79
C ASN A 106 -3.07 -32.28 25.33
N PHE A 107 -1.89 -32.43 24.71
CA PHE A 107 -1.75 -32.88 23.32
C PHE A 107 -2.01 -34.38 23.10
N ASP A 108 -2.23 -35.15 24.16
CA ASP A 108 -2.67 -36.55 24.03
C ASP A 108 -4.19 -36.66 23.84
N ASP A 109 -4.94 -35.59 24.12
CA ASP A 109 -6.37 -35.50 23.84
C ASP A 109 -6.66 -34.76 22.54
N SER A 110 -7.43 -35.40 21.66
CA SER A 110 -7.72 -34.92 20.31
C SER A 110 -8.64 -33.67 20.34
N ILE A 111 -9.57 -33.61 21.30
CA ILE A 111 -10.49 -32.48 21.50
C ILE A 111 -9.74 -31.27 22.06
N SER A 112 -8.89 -31.48 23.07
CA SER A 112 -8.04 -30.42 23.64
C SER A 112 -7.11 -29.84 22.56
N THR A 113 -6.49 -30.70 21.75
CA THR A 113 -5.63 -30.27 20.63
C THR A 113 -6.39 -29.45 19.59
N LEU A 114 -7.61 -29.88 19.22
CA LEU A 114 -8.47 -29.15 18.28
C LEU A 114 -8.84 -27.75 18.81
N SER A 115 -9.20 -27.66 20.09
CA SER A 115 -9.57 -26.36 20.68
C SER A 115 -8.39 -25.39 20.74
N TYR A 116 -7.18 -25.88 21.03
CA TYR A 116 -5.97 -25.08 20.97
C TYR A 116 -5.65 -24.63 19.54
N PHE A 117 -5.68 -25.56 18.57
CA PHE A 117 -5.42 -25.26 17.16
C PHE A 117 -6.43 -24.26 16.59
N LYS A 118 -7.70 -24.33 17.03
CA LYS A 118 -8.72 -23.33 16.71
C LYS A 118 -8.35 -21.94 17.20
N ILE A 119 -7.88 -21.82 18.44
CA ILE A 119 -7.46 -20.53 19.02
C ILE A 119 -6.26 -19.97 18.25
N LEU A 120 -5.28 -20.82 17.88
CA LEU A 120 -4.15 -20.41 17.04
C LEU A 120 -4.64 -19.89 15.69
N TYR A 121 -5.52 -20.62 15.02
CA TYR A 121 -6.06 -20.22 13.72
C TYR A 121 -6.90 -18.93 13.80
N GLN A 122 -7.74 -18.77 14.83
CA GLN A 122 -8.52 -17.55 15.05
C GLN A 122 -7.66 -16.33 15.35
N SER A 123 -6.53 -16.53 16.04
CA SER A 123 -5.57 -15.45 16.35
C SER A 123 -4.84 -14.96 15.10
N PHE A 124 -4.75 -15.83 14.09
CA PHE A 124 -4.07 -15.56 12.84
C PHE A 124 -5.01 -15.07 11.72
N SER A 125 -6.20 -15.68 11.63
CA SER A 125 -7.14 -15.50 10.52
C SER A 125 -7.80 -14.12 10.56
N ARG A 126 -7.91 -13.50 9.38
CA ARG A 126 -8.75 -12.30 9.17
C ARG A 126 -10.22 -12.65 8.91
N LEU A 127 -10.57 -13.94 8.89
CA LEU A 127 -11.93 -14.39 8.66
C LEU A 127 -12.82 -14.06 9.87
N PRO A 128 -14.11 -13.78 9.65
CA PRO A 128 -15.10 -13.68 10.72
C PRO A 128 -15.09 -14.94 11.60
N TRP A 129 -15.36 -14.77 12.90
CA TRP A 129 -15.34 -15.88 13.86
C TRP A 129 -16.36 -16.97 13.50
N GLU A 130 -17.46 -16.59 12.85
CA GLU A 130 -18.52 -17.48 12.41
C GLU A 130 -18.06 -18.49 11.35
N GLU A 131 -17.25 -18.05 10.38
CA GLU A 131 -16.74 -18.92 9.30
C GLU A 131 -15.70 -19.91 9.83
N VAL A 132 -14.86 -19.44 10.76
CA VAL A 132 -13.89 -20.31 11.45
C VAL A 132 -14.61 -21.33 12.33
N ASP A 133 -15.69 -20.93 13.00
CA ASP A 133 -16.48 -21.85 13.83
C ASP A 133 -17.15 -22.95 13.01
N GLU A 134 -17.63 -22.64 11.81
CA GLU A 134 -18.20 -23.60 10.88
C GLU A 134 -17.16 -24.63 10.41
N LEU A 135 -15.99 -24.16 9.97
CA LEU A 135 -14.85 -25.00 9.59
C LEU A 135 -14.47 -26.00 10.69
N PHE A 136 -14.32 -25.52 11.93
CA PHE A 136 -13.93 -26.37 13.05
C PHE A 136 -15.07 -27.28 13.55
N LYS A 137 -16.32 -26.92 13.27
CA LYS A 137 -17.49 -27.78 13.52
C LYS A 137 -17.50 -28.97 12.58
N ASP A 138 -17.14 -28.78 11.31
CA ASP A 138 -17.01 -29.87 10.34
C ASP A 138 -15.82 -30.76 10.66
N LEU A 139 -14.68 -30.18 11.06
CA LEU A 139 -13.53 -30.93 11.57
C LEU A 139 -13.90 -31.77 12.81
N THR A 140 -14.65 -31.18 13.74
CA THR A 140 -15.15 -31.88 14.94
C THR A 140 -16.09 -33.03 14.56
N ARG A 141 -16.93 -32.84 13.54
CA ARG A 141 -17.85 -33.86 13.03
C ARG A 141 -17.06 -35.03 12.42
N LEU A 142 -16.02 -34.74 11.64
CA LEU A 142 -15.13 -35.74 11.06
C LEU A 142 -14.41 -36.55 12.12
N MET A 143 -13.84 -35.88 13.12
CA MET A 143 -13.17 -36.57 14.23
C MET A 143 -14.13 -37.50 14.99
N LYS A 144 -15.38 -37.07 15.22
CA LYS A 144 -16.41 -37.89 15.86
C LYS A 144 -16.96 -39.01 14.96
N ALA A 145 -16.94 -38.83 13.64
CA ALA A 145 -17.37 -39.82 12.67
C ALA A 145 -16.30 -40.89 12.38
N GLY A 146 -15.06 -40.69 12.85
CA GLY A 146 -13.87 -41.53 12.61
C GLY A 146 -13.89 -42.98 13.11
N GLY A 147 -15.05 -43.54 13.45
CA GLY A 147 -15.20 -44.85 14.06
C GLY A 147 -15.16 -46.09 13.15
N SER A 148 -14.88 -46.01 11.83
CA SER A 148 -14.95 -47.26 11.04
C SER A 148 -14.16 -47.45 9.74
N LYS A 149 -13.54 -46.44 9.09
CA LYS A 149 -12.86 -46.73 7.80
C LYS A 149 -11.44 -46.19 7.57
N ASN A 150 -11.05 -44.99 8.05
CA ASN A 150 -9.82 -44.34 7.54
C ASN A 150 -8.83 -43.74 8.58
N ASN A 151 -8.91 -44.03 9.89
CA ASN A 151 -8.03 -43.42 10.91
C ASN A 151 -7.95 -41.86 10.83
N ALA A 152 -8.97 -41.21 10.25
CA ALA A 152 -8.96 -39.78 9.94
C ALA A 152 -8.86 -38.90 11.20
N GLU A 153 -9.42 -39.36 12.33
CA GLU A 153 -9.27 -38.69 13.63
C GLU A 153 -7.80 -38.65 14.08
N GLY A 154 -7.11 -39.79 14.02
CA GLY A 154 -5.71 -39.88 14.43
C GLY A 154 -4.79 -39.06 13.53
N GLU A 155 -5.08 -39.01 12.23
CA GLU A 155 -4.33 -38.20 11.28
C GLU A 155 -4.57 -36.70 11.46
N ALA A 156 -5.83 -36.28 11.66
CA ALA A 156 -6.17 -34.90 11.97
C ALA A 156 -5.52 -34.44 13.30
N HIS A 157 -5.57 -35.30 14.33
CA HIS A 157 -4.90 -35.04 15.60
C HIS A 157 -3.39 -34.89 15.43
N ARG A 158 -2.76 -35.78 14.65
CA ARG A 158 -1.32 -35.72 14.33
C ARG A 158 -0.95 -34.42 13.62
N ILE A 159 -1.73 -33.98 12.63
CA ILE A 159 -1.50 -32.73 11.89
C ILE A 159 -1.59 -31.53 12.84
N MET A 160 -2.68 -31.42 13.61
CA MET A 160 -2.89 -30.30 14.53
C MET A 160 -1.79 -30.23 15.60
N ARG A 161 -1.40 -31.38 16.17
CA ARG A 161 -0.32 -31.47 17.16
C ARG A 161 1.02 -31.06 16.56
N THR A 162 1.37 -31.58 15.39
CA THR A 162 2.64 -31.27 14.73
C THR A 162 2.73 -29.77 14.40
N ALA A 163 1.65 -29.18 13.90
CA ALA A 163 1.59 -27.76 13.61
C ALA A 163 1.73 -26.90 14.88
N ALA A 164 1.02 -27.26 15.95
CA ALA A 164 1.13 -26.60 17.25
C ALA A 164 2.56 -26.66 17.82
N GLU A 165 3.21 -27.83 17.77
CA GLU A 165 4.59 -28.01 18.21
C GLU A 165 5.57 -27.17 17.38
N GLN A 166 5.43 -27.16 16.05
CA GLN A 166 6.28 -26.37 15.15
C GLN A 166 6.16 -24.87 15.39
N ILE A 167 4.94 -24.38 15.61
CA ILE A 167 4.67 -22.96 15.91
C ILE A 167 5.27 -22.57 17.25
N HIS A 168 5.08 -23.40 18.27
CA HIS A 168 5.65 -23.18 19.59
C HIS A 168 7.18 -23.12 19.53
N HIS A 169 7.83 -24.05 18.83
CA HIS A 169 9.27 -24.03 18.60
C HIS A 169 9.73 -22.78 17.85
N ALA A 170 8.98 -22.33 16.84
CA ALA A 170 9.29 -21.11 16.11
C ALA A 170 9.25 -19.84 17.01
N PHE A 171 8.40 -19.84 18.04
CA PHE A 171 8.37 -18.79 19.06
C PHE A 171 9.50 -18.91 20.09
N GLN A 172 9.93 -20.13 20.43
CA GLN A 172 11.08 -20.34 21.33
C GLN A 172 12.40 -19.89 20.70
N ASP A 173 12.56 -20.11 19.40
CA ASP A 173 13.78 -19.77 18.65
C ASP A 173 13.80 -18.31 18.13
N LEU A 174 12.84 -17.49 18.58
CA LEU A 174 12.61 -16.16 18.04
C LEU A 174 13.71 -15.17 18.49
N ASN A 175 14.58 -14.80 17.55
CA ASN A 175 15.61 -13.78 17.72
C ASN A 175 15.27 -12.52 16.92
N GLN A 176 15.84 -11.38 17.33
CA GLN A 176 15.51 -10.06 16.76
C GLN A 176 15.82 -9.96 15.24
N GLU A 177 16.81 -10.71 14.75
CA GLU A 177 17.16 -10.79 13.33
C GLU A 177 16.33 -11.82 12.54
N SER A 178 15.60 -12.72 13.22
CA SER A 178 14.87 -13.82 12.58
C SER A 178 13.35 -13.65 12.62
N ILE A 179 12.82 -12.55 13.17
CA ILE A 179 11.36 -12.38 13.38
C ILE A 179 10.57 -12.54 12.08
N SER A 180 11.02 -11.93 10.98
CA SER A 180 10.36 -12.04 9.67
C SER A 180 10.38 -13.48 9.14
N ASN A 181 11.50 -14.19 9.32
CA ASN A 181 11.65 -15.57 8.88
C ASN A 181 10.80 -16.53 9.74
N SER A 182 10.78 -16.35 11.06
CA SER A 182 9.94 -17.11 11.98
C SER A 182 8.46 -16.86 11.70
N ALA A 183 8.08 -15.61 11.43
CA ALA A 183 6.73 -15.26 11.02
C ALA A 183 6.32 -16.02 9.75
N ASN A 184 7.12 -15.90 8.69
CA ASN A 184 6.86 -16.59 7.42
C ASN A 184 6.77 -18.12 7.60
N TYR A 185 7.64 -18.69 8.42
CA TYR A 185 7.59 -20.11 8.74
C TYR A 185 6.27 -20.51 9.41
N ILE A 186 5.83 -19.75 10.42
CA ILE A 186 4.55 -19.98 11.11
C ILE A 186 3.36 -19.90 10.13
N LEU A 187 3.38 -18.94 9.19
CA LEU A 187 2.35 -18.81 8.16
C LEU A 187 2.26 -20.07 7.29
N ILE A 188 3.42 -20.57 6.86
CA ILE A 188 3.52 -21.78 6.02
C ILE A 188 3.00 -22.98 6.81
N VAL A 189 3.42 -23.16 8.06
CA VAL A 189 2.97 -24.26 8.92
C VAL A 189 1.45 -24.24 9.11
N MET A 190 0.86 -23.08 9.40
CA MET A 190 -0.59 -22.95 9.57
C MET A 190 -1.35 -23.23 8.28
N ARG A 191 -0.86 -22.73 7.13
CA ARG A 191 -1.46 -22.98 5.83
C ARG A 191 -1.41 -24.47 5.47
N ASP A 192 -0.24 -25.08 5.58
CA ASP A 192 -0.03 -26.47 5.17
C ASP A 192 -0.82 -27.43 6.08
N ALA A 193 -0.91 -27.13 7.38
CA ALA A 193 -1.76 -27.88 8.30
C ALA A 193 -3.24 -27.74 7.96
N LEU A 194 -3.71 -26.53 7.62
CA LEU A 194 -5.09 -26.32 7.20
C LEU A 194 -5.38 -27.07 5.90
N GLU A 195 -4.54 -26.96 4.88
CA GLU A 195 -4.73 -27.67 3.60
C GLU A 195 -4.81 -29.19 3.83
N ALA A 196 -3.93 -29.75 4.65
CA ALA A 196 -3.95 -31.18 4.98
C ALA A 196 -5.23 -31.60 5.73
N LEU A 197 -5.74 -30.76 6.64
CA LEU A 197 -7.01 -31.01 7.33
C LEU A 197 -8.21 -30.91 6.37
N ILE A 198 -8.18 -29.98 5.42
CA ILE A 198 -9.22 -29.84 4.39
C ILE A 198 -9.25 -31.06 3.47
N ASP A 199 -8.08 -31.52 3.01
CA ASP A 199 -7.96 -32.70 2.16
C ASP A 199 -8.51 -33.94 2.89
N LEU A 200 -8.21 -34.09 4.18
CA LEU A 200 -8.81 -35.12 5.05
C LEU A 200 -10.34 -35.06 5.12
N VAL A 201 -10.92 -33.86 5.14
CA VAL A 201 -12.38 -33.69 5.13
C VAL A 201 -12.96 -34.06 3.78
N GLN A 202 -12.36 -33.59 2.68
CA GLN A 202 -12.82 -33.88 1.32
C GLN A 202 -12.73 -35.36 0.98
N ASP A 203 -11.71 -36.07 1.46
CA ASP A 203 -11.56 -37.51 1.25
C ASP A 203 -12.55 -38.36 2.09
N SER A 204 -13.23 -37.74 3.06
CA SER A 204 -14.16 -38.41 3.98
C SER A 204 -15.64 -38.18 3.65
N GLU A 205 -15.98 -37.15 2.88
CA GLU A 205 -17.36 -36.83 2.47
C GLU A 205 -17.65 -37.34 1.04
N ASP A 206 -18.82 -37.96 0.83
CA ASP A 206 -19.31 -38.34 -0.50
C ASP A 206 -19.51 -37.08 -1.38
N GLU A 207 -19.33 -37.20 -2.71
CA GLU A 207 -19.13 -36.13 -3.71
C GLU A 207 -20.14 -34.94 -3.76
N ASP A 208 -21.22 -34.96 -3.00
CA ASP A 208 -22.39 -34.06 -3.11
C ASP A 208 -22.64 -33.13 -1.88
N SER A 209 -21.64 -32.85 -1.03
CA SER A 209 -21.84 -31.97 0.14
C SER A 209 -21.59 -30.48 -0.16
N ASP A 210 -22.47 -29.61 0.37
CA ASP A 210 -22.30 -28.14 0.38
C ASP A 210 -21.00 -27.71 1.09
N THR A 211 -20.47 -28.56 1.99
CA THR A 211 -19.22 -28.34 2.73
C THR A 211 -18.03 -28.18 1.80
N LYS A 212 -17.98 -28.94 0.70
CA LYS A 212 -16.90 -28.87 -0.31
C LYS A 212 -16.77 -27.47 -0.91
N TYR A 213 -17.89 -26.74 -1.06
CA TYR A 213 -17.88 -25.37 -1.58
C TYR A 213 -17.30 -24.38 -0.56
N THR A 214 -17.63 -24.51 0.73
CA THR A 214 -17.05 -23.71 1.81
C THR A 214 -15.54 -23.95 1.93
N PHE A 215 -15.11 -25.21 1.81
CA PHE A 215 -13.69 -25.57 1.81
C PHE A 215 -12.94 -25.05 0.58
N GLN A 216 -13.57 -25.05 -0.60
CA GLN A 216 -12.99 -24.42 -1.79
C GLN A 216 -12.91 -22.90 -1.64
N LEU A 217 -13.93 -22.26 -1.05
CA LEU A 217 -13.93 -20.82 -0.77
C LEU A 217 -12.82 -20.44 0.21
N ILE A 218 -12.62 -21.23 1.27
CA ILE A 218 -11.54 -21.05 2.25
C ILE A 218 -10.17 -21.34 1.61
N ARG A 219 -10.07 -22.35 0.75
CA ARG A 219 -8.85 -22.63 -0.01
C ARG A 219 -8.51 -21.50 -0.98
N ASP A 220 -9.52 -20.92 -1.62
CA ASP A 220 -9.33 -19.84 -2.58
C ASP A 220 -9.07 -18.49 -1.88
N SER A 221 -9.64 -18.24 -0.70
CA SER A 221 -9.29 -17.09 0.15
C SER A 221 -7.90 -17.25 0.77
N SER A 222 -7.56 -18.45 1.25
CA SER A 222 -6.22 -18.83 1.71
C SER A 222 -5.18 -18.94 0.58
N LYS A 223 -5.57 -18.90 -0.70
CA LYS A 223 -4.63 -18.77 -1.83
C LYS A 223 -4.46 -17.32 -2.26
N LYS A 224 -5.51 -16.51 -2.13
CA LYS A 224 -5.46 -15.09 -2.45
C LYS A 224 -4.63 -14.27 -1.44
N ASP A 225 -4.56 -14.67 -0.17
CA ASP A 225 -4.05 -13.76 0.87
C ASP A 225 -2.78 -14.15 1.68
N PRO A 226 -2.14 -15.32 1.50
CA PRO A 226 -0.78 -15.54 2.03
C PRO A 226 0.29 -15.75 0.95
N GLY A 227 -0.11 -16.14 -0.28
CA GLY A 227 0.81 -16.43 -1.38
C GLY A 227 1.17 -15.24 -2.27
N ALA A 228 0.28 -14.25 -2.39
CA ALA A 228 0.60 -12.97 -3.05
C ALA A 228 1.66 -12.20 -2.24
N VAL A 229 1.44 -12.15 -0.92
CA VAL A 229 2.36 -11.61 0.08
C VAL A 229 3.74 -12.30 0.03
N LEU A 230 3.80 -13.62 -0.20
CA LEU A 230 5.06 -14.38 -0.27
C LEU A 230 5.98 -13.98 -1.45
N LYS A 231 5.40 -13.59 -2.60
CA LYS A 231 6.19 -13.15 -3.77
C LYS A 231 6.86 -11.80 -3.53
N ASP A 232 6.25 -10.94 -2.73
CA ASP A 232 6.79 -9.62 -2.45
C ASP A 232 7.97 -9.71 -1.47
N TYR A 233 7.91 -10.64 -0.50
CA TYR A 233 9.03 -10.90 0.42
C TYR A 233 10.20 -11.68 -0.19
N GLU A 234 9.99 -12.57 -1.18
CA GLU A 234 11.10 -13.20 -1.92
C GLU A 234 11.89 -12.21 -2.78
N SER A 235 11.28 -11.09 -3.18
CA SER A 235 11.93 -10.06 -4.03
C SER A 235 12.81 -9.06 -3.25
N LEU A 236 12.71 -9.07 -1.92
CA LEU A 236 13.44 -8.19 -1.01
C LEU A 236 14.68 -8.85 -0.37
N GLY A 237 15.01 -10.09 -0.78
CA GLY A 237 16.23 -10.82 -0.39
C GLY A 237 17.36 -10.71 -1.41
#